data_AF-A0A258N5V1-F1
#
_entry.id   AF-A0A258N5V1-F1
#
_cell.length_a   1.000
_cell.length_b   1.000
_cell.length_c   1.000
_cell.angle_alpha   90.00
_cell.angle_beta   90.00
_cell.angle_gamma   90.00
#
_symmetry.space_group_name_H-M   'P 1'
#
loop_
_entity.id
_entity.type
_entity.pdbx_description
1 polymer ?
#
loop_
_entity_poly.entity_id
_entity_poly.type
_entity_poly.pdbx_seq_one_letter_code
_entity_poly.pdbx_strand_id
1 'polypeptide(L)'
;EAVSAQGVPCYQGSCSEVYLEKAFDNTGWRPAQRLPVARQLGESSLMLLVHPTLTAAEVDKTARVLTDVLAQAQGLARGVAAATA
;
A
#
# COMPACT_ATOMS: atom_id res chain seq x y z
N GLU A 1 5.37 -2.95 -5.80
CA GLU A 1 5.71 -3.69 -7.04
C GLU A 1 4.52 -4.35 -7.76
N ALA A 2 3.93 -5.45 -7.27
CA ALA A 2 2.96 -6.24 -8.06
C ALA A 2 1.72 -5.46 -8.57
N VAL A 3 1.19 -4.54 -7.75
CA VAL A 3 0.07 -3.65 -8.15
C VAL A 3 0.52 -2.66 -9.23
N SER A 4 1.66 -1.99 -8.99
CA SER A 4 2.24 -1.00 -9.90
C SER A 4 2.60 -1.59 -11.27
N ALA A 5 3.04 -2.85 -11.31
CA ALA A 5 3.33 -3.58 -12.55
C ALA A 5 2.10 -3.78 -13.46
N GLN A 6 0.88 -3.71 -12.92
CA GLN A 6 -0.37 -3.77 -13.68
C GLN A 6 -0.89 -2.38 -14.07
N GLY A 7 -0.07 -1.34 -13.90
CA GLY A 7 -0.39 0.04 -14.23
C GLY A 7 -1.46 0.63 -13.30
N VAL A 8 -1.43 0.27 -12.01
CA VAL A 8 -2.22 0.90 -10.94
C VAL A 8 -1.25 1.55 -9.96
N PRO A 9 -1.32 2.88 -9.73
CA PRO A 9 -0.46 3.54 -8.76
C PRO A 9 -0.65 2.96 -7.35
N CYS A 10 0.44 2.49 -6.76
CA CYS A 10 0.47 1.98 -5.39
C CYS A 10 1.83 2.33 -4.79
N TYR A 11 1.80 2.90 -3.60
CA TYR A 11 2.96 3.44 -2.92
C TYR A 11 3.12 2.79 -1.54
N GLN A 12 4.31 2.93 -0.98
CA GLN A 12 4.57 2.58 0.43
C GLN A 12 4.28 3.83 1.25
N GLY A 13 3.40 3.74 2.26
CA GLY A 13 2.89 4.95 2.90
C GLY A 13 2.35 4.76 4.31
N SER A 14 2.95 5.52 5.22
CA SER A 14 2.37 6.13 6.42
C SER A 14 3.40 7.07 7.09
N CYS A 15 4.68 7.04 6.67
CA CYS A 15 5.80 7.71 7.34
C CYS A 15 5.77 7.47 8.86
N SER A 16 5.31 6.27 9.26
CA SER A 16 5.00 5.94 10.64
C SER A 16 6.21 6.05 11.56
N GLU A 17 7.41 5.86 11.02
CA GLU A 17 8.68 5.96 11.75
C GLU A 17 9.47 7.22 11.39
N VAL A 18 8.80 8.37 11.40
CA VAL A 18 9.41 9.67 11.13
C VAL A 18 10.63 9.98 12.01
N TYR A 19 10.70 9.39 13.21
CA TYR A 19 11.87 9.51 14.11
C TYR A 19 13.16 8.86 13.54
N LEU A 20 13.06 8.11 12.44
CA LEU A 20 14.23 7.58 11.73
C LEU A 20 14.81 8.58 10.72
N GLU A 21 14.08 9.65 10.38
CA GLU A 21 14.56 10.67 9.46
C GLU A 21 15.78 11.42 9.99
N LYS A 22 16.65 11.88 9.09
CA LYS A 22 17.88 12.63 9.42
C LYS A 22 17.62 13.87 10.28
N ALA A 23 16.44 14.48 10.16
CA ALA A 23 16.04 15.63 10.96
C ALA A 23 16.02 15.36 12.47
N PHE A 24 15.98 14.09 12.89
CA PHE A 24 15.98 13.66 14.29
C PHE A 24 17.36 13.23 14.78
N ASP A 25 18.39 13.19 13.93
CA ASP A 25 19.76 12.89 14.35
C ASP A 25 20.25 13.91 15.38
N ASN A 26 20.97 13.44 16.40
CA ASN A 26 21.48 14.25 17.53
C ASN A 26 20.39 14.98 18.35
N THR A 27 19.12 14.61 18.20
CA THR A 27 18.03 15.05 19.08
C THR A 27 17.81 14.05 20.22
N GLY A 28 17.18 14.50 21.31
CA GLY A 28 16.66 13.61 22.36
C GLY A 28 15.32 12.95 22.01
N TRP A 29 14.84 13.10 20.77
CA TRP A 29 13.48 12.69 20.36
C TRP A 29 13.42 11.32 19.68
N ARG A 30 14.57 10.68 19.43
CA ARG A 30 14.60 9.30 18.93
C ARG A 30 14.36 8.32 20.08
N PRO A 31 13.31 7.49 20.03
CA PRO A 31 13.11 6.48 21.06
C PRO A 31 14.24 5.45 21.01
N ALA A 32 14.64 4.92 22.17
CA ALA A 32 15.71 3.91 22.27
C ALA A 32 15.36 2.60 21.54
N GLN A 33 14.06 2.31 21.38
CA GLN A 33 13.54 1.18 20.64
C GLN A 33 12.50 1.66 19.63
N ARG A 34 12.40 0.98 18.47
CA ARG A 34 11.36 1.27 17.47
C ARG A 34 9.98 1.08 18.08
N LEU A 35 9.07 2.00 17.78
CA LEU A 35 7.69 1.93 18.26
C LEU A 35 6.96 0.80 17.52
N PRO A 36 6.45 -0.26 18.20
CA PRO A 36 5.98 -1.47 17.52
C PRO A 36 4.89 -1.23 16.50
N VAL A 37 3.91 -0.37 16.82
CA VAL A 37 2.80 -0.03 15.92
C VAL A 37 3.32 0.76 14.70
N ALA A 38 4.24 1.69 14.91
CA ALA A 38 4.81 2.47 13.83
C ALA A 38 5.58 1.57 12.85
N ARG A 39 6.41 0.67 13.37
CA ARG A 39 7.11 -0.33 12.58
C ARG A 39 6.15 -1.20 11.76
N GLN A 40 5.13 -1.76 12.41
CA GLN A 40 4.14 -2.59 11.72
C GLN A 40 3.47 -1.83 10.57
N LEU A 41 3.03 -0.60 10.82
CA LEU A 41 2.44 0.25 9.77
C LEU A 41 3.43 0.55 8.65
N GLY A 42 4.71 0.76 8.94
CA GLY A 42 5.73 1.03 7.91
C GLY A 42 6.00 -0.20 7.03
N GLU A 43 5.92 -1.39 7.62
CA GLU A 43 6.19 -2.67 6.94
C GLU A 43 4.96 -3.21 6.16
N SER A 44 3.73 -2.92 6.60
CA SER A 44 2.52 -3.52 6.04
C SER A 44 1.55 -2.57 5.33
N SER A 45 1.72 -1.25 5.44
CA SER A 45 0.76 -0.30 4.84
C SER A 45 1.02 -0.07 3.35
N LEU A 46 -0.08 0.05 2.60
CA LEU A 46 -0.08 0.49 1.21
C LEU A 46 -0.83 1.82 1.12
N MET A 47 -0.37 2.70 0.23
CA MET A 47 -1.04 3.96 -0.08
C MET A 47 -1.55 3.94 -1.52
N LEU A 48 -2.81 4.31 -1.69
CA LEU A 48 -3.52 4.32 -2.96
C LEU A 48 -3.77 5.75 -3.44
N LEU A 49 -3.71 5.96 -4.75
CA LEU A 49 -4.04 7.26 -5.35
C LEU A 49 -5.56 7.48 -5.31
N VAL A 50 -6.00 8.60 -4.74
CA VAL A 50 -7.42 8.97 -4.59
C VAL A 50 -7.73 10.36 -5.15
N HIS A 51 -7.06 10.73 -6.25
CA HIS A 51 -7.22 12.06 -6.84
C HIS A 51 -8.63 12.26 -7.41
N PRO A 52 -9.26 13.46 -7.28
CA PRO A 52 -10.61 13.71 -7.75
C PRO A 52 -10.84 13.53 -9.27
N THR A 53 -9.78 13.50 -10.07
CA THR A 53 -9.87 13.31 -11.52
C THR A 53 -9.86 11.86 -11.96
N LEU A 54 -9.77 10.91 -11.02
CA LEU A 54 -9.87 9.50 -11.36
C LEU A 54 -11.25 9.20 -11.91
N THR A 55 -11.27 8.55 -13.07
CA THR A 55 -12.50 8.04 -13.67
C THR A 55 -12.99 6.80 -12.93
N ALA A 56 -14.28 6.49 -13.05
CA ALA A 56 -14.84 5.26 -12.50
C ALA A 56 -14.08 4.01 -13.00
N ALA A 57 -13.71 3.98 -14.29
CA ALA A 57 -12.96 2.88 -14.88
C ALA A 57 -11.56 2.68 -14.25
N GLU A 58 -10.88 3.77 -13.87
CA GLU A 58 -9.58 3.71 -13.19
C GLU A 58 -9.72 3.22 -11.74
N VAL A 59 -10.77 3.65 -11.05
CA VAL A 59 -11.09 3.15 -9.70
C VAL A 59 -11.43 1.66 -9.76
N ASP A 60 -12.25 1.23 -10.72
CA ASP A 60 -12.61 -0.18 -10.91
C ASP A 60 -11.41 -1.05 -11.30
N LYS A 61 -10.50 -0.52 -12.13
CA LYS A 61 -9.23 -1.18 -12.43
C LYS A 61 -8.41 -1.35 -11.16
N THR A 62 -8.30 -0.30 -10.33
CA THR A 62 -7.58 -0.33 -9.05
C THR A 62 -8.13 -1.42 -8.14
N ALA A 63 -9.45 -1.47 -7.94
CA ALA A 63 -10.10 -2.48 -7.10
C ALA A 63 -9.85 -3.92 -7.60
N ARG A 64 -9.99 -4.15 -8.92
CA ARG A 64 -9.75 -5.47 -9.52
C ARG A 64 -8.30 -5.92 -9.35
N VAL A 65 -7.33 -5.07 -9.70
CA VAL A 65 -5.90 -5.38 -9.58
C VAL A 65 -5.53 -5.66 -8.12
N LEU A 66 -6.02 -4.85 -7.17
CA LEU A 66 -5.76 -5.07 -5.75
C LEU A 66 -6.30 -6.43 -5.29
N THR A 67 -7.53 -6.75 -5.66
CA THR A 67 -8.16 -8.03 -5.32
C THR A 67 -7.37 -9.20 -5.88
N ASP A 68 -6.99 -9.13 -7.16
CA ASP A 68 -6.21 -10.17 -7.83
C ASP A 68 -4.83 -10.39 -7.19
N VAL A 69 -4.10 -9.30 -6.93
CA VAL A 69 -2.75 -9.37 -6.35
C VAL A 69 -2.79 -9.92 -4.92
N LEU A 70 -3.75 -9.46 -4.11
CA LEU A 70 -3.88 -9.93 -2.74
C LEU A 70 -4.31 -11.40 -2.69
N ALA A 71 -5.24 -11.83 -3.56
CA ALA A 71 -5.62 -13.24 -3.69
C ALA A 71 -4.42 -14.13 -4.07
N GLN A 72 -3.62 -13.70 -5.04
CA GLN A 72 -2.40 -14.42 -5.44
C GLN A 72 -1.38 -14.52 -4.30
N ALA A 73 -1.16 -13.42 -3.56
CA ALA A 73 -0.28 -13.40 -2.41
C ALA A 73 -0.73 -14.34 -1.28
N GLN A 74 -2.05 -14.58 -1.17
CA GLN A 74 -2.66 -15.52 -0.24
C GLN A 74 -2.69 -16.98 -0.76
N GLY A 75 -2.20 -17.24 -1.98
CA GLY A 75 -2.28 -18.57 -2.61
C GLY A 75 -3.69 -18.96 -3.05
N LEU A 76 -4.62 -18.01 -3.13
CA LEU A 76 -5.98 -18.23 -3.62
C LEU A 76 -5.93 -18.23 -5.16
N ALA A 77 -6.21 -19.38 -5.78
CA ALA A 77 -6.33 -19.48 -7.23
C ALA A 77 -7.49 -18.62 -7.73
N ARG A 78 -7.31 -17.98 -8.91
CA ARG A 78 -8.37 -17.15 -9.53
C ARG A 78 -9.64 -17.98 -9.73
N GLY A 79 -10.66 -17.71 -8.91
CA GLY A 79 -12.03 -17.95 -9.31
C GLY A 79 -12.33 -17.01 -10.47
N VAL A 80 -12.35 -17.53 -11.69
CA VAL A 80 -12.86 -16.81 -12.86
C VAL A 80 -14.36 -16.57 -12.61
N ALA A 81 -14.69 -15.46 -11.96
CA ALA A 81 -16.02 -14.88 -12.08
C ALA A 81 -16.04 -14.10 -13.38
N ALA A 82 -16.32 -14.83 -14.48
CA ALA A 82 -16.84 -14.22 -15.67
C ALA A 82 -18.16 -13.52 -15.32
N ALA A 83 -18.19 -12.20 -15.45
CA ALA A 83 -19.41 -11.43 -15.70
C ALA A 83 -19.12 -10.75 -17.05
N THR A 84 -19.62 -11.19 -18.21
CA THR A 84 -21.02 -11.34 -18.65
C THR A 84 -21.95 -10.23 -18.14
N ALA A 85 -21.79 -9.04 -18.73
CA ALA A 85 -22.82 -8.35 -19.51
C ALA A 85 -22.15 -7.25 -20.35
#